data_AF-A0AAX0RLG8-F1
#
_entry.id   AF-A0AAX0RLG8-F1
#
_cell.length_a   1.000
_cell.length_b   1.000
_cell.length_c   1.000
_cell.angle_alpha   90.00
_cell.angle_beta   90.00
_cell.angle_gamma   90.00
#
_symmetry.space_group_name_H-M   'P 1'
#
loop_
_entity.id
_entity.type
_entity.pdbx_description
1 polymer ?
#
loop_
_entity_poly.entity_id
_entity_poly.type
_entity_poly.pdbx_seq_one_letter_code
_entity_poly.pdbx_strand_id
1 'polypeptide(L)'
;MLVSRFLNAIDPFNLGVLLSRFQIKNGCIYGVCSYKPSKFIPGYEESKTRVLNALNTLSAHPIWQSNQERVTKIKGTFVFILENDLHLDENAFYKKLLNSLIDNDFFNRSHSMNLMTPNQKRFLSDFFESRGSIDTQRNFLTLDYFFHSPLEFNKFHYLIDFFNIPSEALNFNFRELQPEHAQGINQRNAQFRIYLDWYLHHIGLFNPYKARIAEHVFKTTLIYDGIYHKLSYPPTTKYHGNGFTERAHFYLKNVYQQDLDDKSIEKLREQLGWIQKSEEFKRDSKIINFYRISTPNVCSACCDDYDIKERSFLSLPLYQITQKSDSYYTEIHHVISLGKDKELDVLENLAKLCPTCHRALKKRSSKEEFQKRLIEKILKRNKDNLEFAQLRFETDDFLTLIDRIYESLK
;
A
#
# COMPACT_ATOMS: atom_id res chain seq x y z
N MET A 1 34.70 2.64 4.57
CA MET A 1 34.64 1.25 4.03
C MET A 1 34.37 1.36 2.53
N LEU A 2 34.96 0.52 1.68
CA LEU A 2 34.70 0.55 0.23
C LEU A 2 33.32 -0.03 -0.09
N VAL A 3 32.59 0.54 -1.05
CA VAL A 3 31.28 0.05 -1.51
C VAL A 3 31.40 -1.38 -2.05
N SER A 4 32.44 -1.69 -2.82
CA SER A 4 32.69 -3.05 -3.32
C SER A 4 32.75 -4.11 -2.21
N ARG A 5 33.44 -3.81 -1.11
CA ARG A 5 33.55 -4.70 0.04
C ARG A 5 32.25 -4.80 0.81
N PHE A 6 31.56 -3.68 1.00
CA PHE A 6 30.30 -3.63 1.73
C PHE A 6 29.21 -4.46 1.04
N LEU A 7 29.08 -4.35 -0.29
CA LEU A 7 28.06 -5.07 -1.05
C LEU A 7 28.25 -6.61 -1.06
N ASN A 8 29.47 -7.10 -0.86
CA ASN A 8 29.75 -8.54 -0.82
C ASN A 8 29.28 -9.21 0.49
N ALA A 9 29.12 -8.45 1.57
CA ALA A 9 28.80 -8.98 2.90
C ALA A 9 27.89 -8.01 3.67
N ILE A 10 26.86 -7.51 3.00
CA ILE A 10 25.95 -6.54 3.60
C ILE A 10 25.11 -7.20 4.70
N ASP A 11 25.16 -6.62 5.90
CA ASP A 11 24.33 -7.09 7.00
C ASP A 11 22.88 -6.59 6.88
N PRO A 12 21.89 -7.36 7.40
CA PRO A 12 20.48 -7.00 7.26
C PRO A 12 20.13 -5.62 7.82
N PHE A 13 20.78 -5.19 8.91
CA PHE A 13 20.48 -3.94 9.59
C PHE A 13 20.87 -2.74 8.71
N ASN A 14 22.13 -2.69 8.25
CA ASN A 14 22.60 -1.62 7.39
C ASN A 14 21.96 -1.63 5.98
N LEU A 15 21.57 -2.81 5.47
CA LEU A 15 20.75 -2.91 4.25
C LEU A 15 19.39 -2.20 4.43
N GLY A 16 18.77 -2.33 5.61
CA GLY A 16 17.54 -1.63 5.98
C GLY A 16 17.67 -0.12 5.86
N VAL A 17 18.77 0.48 6.34
CA VAL A 17 19.01 1.92 6.22
C VAL A 17 19.18 2.36 4.78
N LEU A 18 20.02 1.66 4.03
CA LEU A 18 20.30 2.07 2.66
C LEU A 18 19.05 1.93 1.80
N LEU A 19 18.27 0.87 1.96
CA LEU A 19 17.01 0.77 1.26
C LEU A 19 15.98 1.77 1.76
N SER A 20 15.97 2.15 3.04
CA SER A 20 15.10 3.23 3.54
C SER A 20 15.43 4.55 2.86
N ARG A 21 16.70 4.98 2.97
CA ARG A 21 17.26 6.14 2.27
C ARG A 21 18.77 6.18 2.37
N PHE A 22 19.44 6.33 1.23
CA PHE A 22 20.85 6.71 1.15
C PHE A 22 21.02 8.09 0.48
N GLN A 23 22.23 8.65 0.56
CA GLN A 23 22.63 9.84 -0.21
C GLN A 23 24.00 9.60 -0.83
N ILE A 24 24.21 10.02 -2.08
CA ILE A 24 25.53 10.00 -2.72
C ILE A 24 26.05 11.43 -2.83
N LYS A 25 27.24 11.69 -2.28
CA LYS A 25 27.85 13.02 -2.29
C LYS A 25 29.37 12.93 -2.15
N ASN A 26 30.09 13.77 -2.88
CA ASN A 26 31.55 13.87 -2.81
C ASN A 26 32.26 12.51 -3.00
N GLY A 27 31.78 11.66 -3.92
CA GLY A 27 32.36 10.33 -4.13
C GLY A 27 32.09 9.30 -3.02
N CYS A 28 31.19 9.60 -2.08
CA CYS A 28 30.80 8.70 -1.00
C CYS A 28 29.30 8.42 -0.99
N ILE A 29 28.92 7.29 -0.41
CA ILE A 29 27.55 6.89 -0.13
C ILE A 29 27.33 6.92 1.38
N TYR A 30 26.25 7.55 1.82
CA TYR A 30 25.94 7.77 3.23
C TYR A 30 24.66 7.03 3.60
N GLY A 31 24.74 6.17 4.62
CA GLY A 31 23.58 5.76 5.42
C GLY A 31 23.37 6.76 6.55
N VAL A 32 22.11 7.11 6.84
CA VAL A 32 21.79 8.21 7.75
C VAL A 32 20.73 7.79 8.76
N CYS A 33 21.04 7.97 10.04
CA CYS A 33 20.08 7.87 11.14
C CYS A 33 19.82 9.26 11.73
N SER A 34 18.55 9.61 11.93
CA SER A 34 18.16 10.90 12.49
C SER A 34 16.84 10.81 13.24
N TYR A 35 16.79 11.51 14.36
CA TYR A 35 15.59 11.73 15.14
C TYR A 35 15.65 13.14 15.74
N LYS A 36 14.48 13.68 16.07
CA LYS A 36 14.33 15.07 16.51
C LYS A 36 13.99 15.13 18.00
N PRO A 37 14.32 16.26 18.67
CA PRO A 37 13.81 16.55 19.99
C PRO A 37 12.28 16.49 19.99
N SER A 38 11.73 15.84 21.01
CA SER A 38 10.29 15.79 21.27
C SER A 38 9.92 16.82 22.33
N LYS A 39 8.77 17.48 22.15
CA LYS A 39 8.20 18.35 23.18
C LYS A 39 7.65 17.57 24.40
N PHE A 40 7.45 16.27 24.25
CA PHE A 40 6.84 15.42 25.27
C PHE A 40 7.85 14.81 26.25
N ILE A 41 9.12 14.69 25.84
CA ILE A 41 10.16 14.06 26.66
C ILE A 41 11.48 14.86 26.61
N PRO A 42 12.13 15.11 27.76
CA PRO A 42 13.48 15.65 27.80
C PRO A 42 14.52 14.56 27.52
N GLY A 43 15.79 14.93 27.35
CA GLY A 43 16.90 13.98 27.27
C GLY A 43 17.40 13.69 25.84
N TYR A 44 17.17 14.61 24.89
CA TYR A 44 17.56 14.39 23.49
C TYR A 44 19.08 14.26 23.32
N GLU A 45 19.85 15.17 23.90
CA GLU A 45 21.31 15.19 23.75
C GLU A 45 21.96 13.98 24.45
N GLU A 46 21.52 13.66 25.66
CA GLU A 46 21.99 12.54 26.48
C GLU A 46 21.67 11.19 25.82
N SER A 47 20.59 11.12 25.03
CA SER A 47 20.23 9.90 24.32
C SER A 47 21.19 9.54 23.18
N LYS A 48 21.91 10.52 22.60
CA LYS A 48 22.69 10.32 21.38
C LYS A 48 23.74 9.22 21.53
N THR A 49 24.48 9.20 22.63
CA THR A 49 25.50 8.18 22.90
C THR A 49 24.87 6.78 22.95
N ARG A 50 23.71 6.63 23.60
CA ARG A 50 23.01 5.34 23.68
C ARG A 50 22.50 4.88 22.33
N VAL A 51 21.98 5.79 21.51
CA VAL A 51 21.52 5.47 20.15
C VAL A 51 22.69 5.07 19.25
N LEU A 52 23.82 5.78 19.32
CA LEU A 52 25.02 5.43 18.57
C LEU A 52 25.54 4.03 18.94
N ASN A 53 25.56 3.72 20.23
CA ASN A 53 25.93 2.38 20.70
C ASN A 53 24.96 1.31 20.17
N ALA A 54 23.65 1.58 20.18
CA ALA A 54 22.66 0.64 19.64
C ALA A 54 22.88 0.38 18.13
N LEU A 55 23.13 1.44 17.34
CA LEU A 55 23.44 1.32 15.90
C LEU A 55 24.67 0.44 15.64
N ASN A 56 25.75 0.66 16.40
CA ASN A 56 26.99 -0.11 16.25
C ASN A 56 26.87 -1.55 16.78
N THR A 57 26.04 -1.80 17.79
CA THR A 57 25.76 -3.16 18.29
C THR A 57 24.90 -3.98 17.32
N LEU A 58 23.97 -3.32 16.62
CA LEU A 58 23.06 -3.98 15.67
C LEU A 58 23.70 -4.24 14.31
N SER A 59 24.67 -3.40 13.92
CA SER A 59 25.48 -3.55 12.72
C SER A 59 26.49 -4.69 12.85
N ALA A 60 26.77 -5.41 11.76
CA ALA A 60 27.84 -6.42 11.75
C ALA A 60 29.23 -5.78 11.90
N HIS A 61 29.38 -4.54 11.43
CA HIS A 61 30.57 -3.73 11.57
C HIS A 61 30.21 -2.42 12.29
N PRO A 62 30.97 -2.01 13.32
CA PRO A 62 30.71 -0.77 14.06
C PRO A 62 31.16 0.45 13.24
N ILE A 63 30.43 0.74 12.15
CA ILE A 63 30.75 1.78 11.16
C ILE A 63 30.00 3.09 11.39
N TRP A 64 29.08 3.13 12.35
CA TRP A 64 28.29 4.32 12.64
C TRP A 64 29.07 5.31 13.49
N GLN A 65 28.91 6.58 13.16
CA GLN A 65 29.53 7.70 13.87
C GLN A 65 28.60 8.89 13.97
N SER A 66 28.86 9.77 14.94
CA SER A 66 28.21 11.08 15.03
C SER A 66 28.48 11.90 13.77
N ASN A 67 27.42 12.47 13.20
CA ASN A 67 27.55 13.24 11.98
C ASN A 67 28.02 14.67 12.28
N GLN A 68 29.02 15.12 11.54
CA GLN A 68 29.43 16.52 11.50
C GLN A 68 28.92 17.14 10.19
N GLU A 69 27.70 17.70 10.21
CA GLU A 69 27.03 18.19 8.99
C GLU A 69 27.86 19.24 8.22
N ARG A 70 28.71 20.01 8.91
CA ARG A 70 29.62 20.98 8.29
C ARG A 70 30.65 20.33 7.37
N VAL A 71 31.07 19.11 7.69
CA VAL A 71 32.07 18.34 6.94
C VAL A 71 31.40 17.49 5.86
N THR A 72 30.40 16.69 6.26
CA THR A 72 29.73 15.75 5.34
C THR A 72 28.80 16.47 4.36
N LYS A 73 28.26 17.64 4.75
CA LYS A 73 27.18 18.34 4.06
C LYS A 73 25.93 17.45 3.87
N ILE A 74 25.73 16.48 4.77
CA ILE A 74 24.59 15.55 4.85
C ILE A 74 23.81 15.87 6.12
N LYS A 75 22.48 16.00 6.02
CA LYS A 75 21.62 16.24 7.18
C LYS A 75 21.32 14.94 7.93
N GLY A 76 21.58 14.89 9.23
CA GLY A 76 21.33 13.72 10.06
C GLY A 76 22.13 13.70 11.36
N THR A 77 21.71 12.88 12.32
CA THR A 77 22.36 12.80 13.64
C THR A 77 23.56 11.86 13.61
N PHE A 78 23.41 10.71 12.97
CA PHE A 78 24.47 9.72 12.78
C PHE A 78 24.57 9.33 11.31
N VAL A 79 25.79 8.97 10.92
CA VAL A 79 26.09 8.49 9.56
C VAL A 79 27.04 7.31 9.63
N PHE A 80 26.97 6.45 8.62
CA PHE A 80 28.11 5.66 8.19
C PHE A 80 28.48 6.07 6.77
N ILE A 81 29.75 5.91 6.41
CA ILE A 81 30.31 6.41 5.16
C ILE A 81 30.95 5.26 4.39
N LEU A 82 30.46 5.06 3.17
CA LEU A 82 31.04 4.15 2.20
C LEU A 82 31.72 4.96 1.09
N GLU A 83 32.96 4.65 0.78
CA GLU A 83 33.69 5.23 -0.35
C GLU A 83 33.22 4.57 -1.63
N ASN A 84 32.74 5.37 -2.59
CA ASN A 84 32.13 4.88 -3.83
C ASN A 84 33.19 4.52 -4.88
N ASP A 85 34.00 3.51 -4.55
CA ASP A 85 35.07 2.97 -5.40
C ASP A 85 34.56 2.35 -6.71
N LEU A 86 33.27 2.03 -6.76
CA LEU A 86 32.60 1.52 -7.96
C LEU A 86 31.98 2.62 -8.83
N HIS A 87 32.11 3.90 -8.45
CA HIS A 87 31.55 5.06 -9.15
C HIS A 87 30.05 4.91 -9.49
N LEU A 88 29.27 4.33 -8.58
CA LEU A 88 27.85 4.09 -8.80
C LEU A 88 27.05 5.39 -8.65
N ASP A 89 26.13 5.65 -9.57
CA ASP A 89 25.08 6.62 -9.36
C ASP A 89 23.96 6.07 -8.45
N GLU A 90 22.99 6.91 -8.10
CA GLU A 90 21.90 6.51 -7.18
C GLU A 90 21.12 5.30 -7.70
N ASN A 91 20.79 5.28 -9.00
CA ASN A 91 20.00 4.22 -9.61
C ASN A 91 20.77 2.89 -9.66
N ALA A 92 22.05 2.94 -10.04
CA ALA A 92 22.94 1.78 -10.10
C ALA A 92 23.18 1.20 -8.71
N PHE A 93 23.40 2.05 -7.70
CA PHE A 93 23.56 1.61 -6.33
C PHE A 93 22.27 0.99 -5.78
N TYR A 94 21.13 1.64 -5.99
CA TYR A 94 19.83 1.12 -5.59
C TYR A 94 19.55 -0.27 -6.20
N LYS A 95 19.79 -0.46 -7.50
CA LYS A 95 19.64 -1.77 -8.16
C LYS A 95 20.50 -2.85 -7.52
N LYS A 96 21.74 -2.52 -7.13
CA LYS A 96 22.61 -3.46 -6.41
C LYS A 96 22.04 -3.81 -5.04
N LEU A 97 21.55 -2.83 -4.27
CA LEU A 97 20.88 -3.09 -2.99
C LEU A 97 19.65 -3.98 -3.14
N LEU A 98 18.84 -3.74 -4.17
CA LEU A 98 17.64 -4.54 -4.43
C LEU A 98 17.99 -5.97 -4.82
N ASN A 99 19.01 -6.18 -5.66
CA ASN A 99 19.48 -7.54 -5.96
C ASN A 99 20.06 -8.22 -4.72
N SER A 100 20.85 -7.50 -3.91
CA SER A 100 21.30 -8.01 -2.60
C SER A 100 20.16 -8.34 -1.65
N LEU A 101 18.99 -7.71 -1.81
CA LEU A 101 17.77 -8.08 -1.10
C LEU A 101 17.24 -9.43 -1.63
N ILE A 102 17.01 -9.52 -2.92
CA ILE A 102 16.37 -10.67 -3.58
C ILE A 102 17.22 -11.94 -3.47
N ASP A 103 18.54 -11.81 -3.65
CA ASP A 103 19.48 -12.92 -3.70
C ASP A 103 19.88 -13.43 -2.30
N ASN A 104 19.49 -12.73 -1.23
CA ASN A 104 19.92 -13.09 0.11
C ASN A 104 19.01 -14.17 0.73
N ASP A 105 19.62 -15.23 1.25
CA ASP A 105 18.95 -16.38 1.85
C ASP A 105 18.00 -16.02 3.00
N PHE A 106 18.17 -14.89 3.69
CA PHE A 106 17.19 -14.48 4.71
C PHE A 106 15.87 -13.92 4.12
N PHE A 107 15.84 -13.62 2.82
CA PHE A 107 14.63 -13.36 2.03
C PHE A 107 14.10 -14.63 1.38
N ASN A 108 15.01 -15.51 0.96
CA ASN A 108 14.69 -16.78 0.32
C ASN A 108 14.64 -17.91 1.35
N ARG A 109 13.50 -18.10 2.05
CA ARG A 109 12.91 -19.45 2.22
C ARG A 109 11.63 -19.54 3.07
N SER A 110 10.82 -20.48 2.56
CA SER A 110 9.89 -21.41 3.19
C SER A 110 8.69 -20.82 3.92
N HIS A 111 7.51 -21.09 3.36
CA HIS A 111 6.17 -21.04 3.96
C HIS A 111 6.01 -21.82 5.30
N SER A 112 7.11 -22.24 5.92
CA SER A 112 7.10 -22.91 7.22
C SER A 112 7.22 -21.86 8.32
N MET A 113 6.04 -21.52 8.86
CA MET A 113 5.76 -20.73 10.07
C MET A 113 5.63 -19.21 9.86
N ASN A 114 4.47 -18.69 10.28
CA ASN A 114 4.07 -17.27 10.29
C ASN A 114 4.91 -16.37 11.24
N LEU A 115 6.20 -16.66 11.43
CA LEU A 115 7.06 -15.96 12.39
C LEU A 115 8.21 -15.24 11.68
N MET A 116 8.40 -13.96 12.01
CA MET A 116 9.46 -13.13 11.46
C MET A 116 10.84 -13.59 11.97
N THR A 117 11.80 -13.78 11.06
CA THR A 117 13.16 -14.21 11.43
C THR A 117 13.94 -13.08 12.12
N PRO A 118 14.99 -13.41 12.90
CA PRO A 118 15.85 -12.38 13.52
C PRO A 118 16.48 -11.41 12.51
N ASN A 119 16.85 -11.88 11.31
CA ASN A 119 17.44 -11.04 10.27
C ASN A 119 16.40 -10.13 9.62
N GLN A 120 15.20 -10.64 9.36
CA GLN A 120 14.07 -9.84 8.90
C GLN A 120 13.74 -8.72 9.89
N LYS A 121 13.70 -9.07 11.18
CA LYS A 121 13.47 -8.11 12.26
C LYS A 121 14.54 -7.03 12.35
N ARG A 122 15.83 -7.40 12.21
CA ARG A 122 16.95 -6.44 12.17
C ARG A 122 16.86 -5.52 10.96
N PHE A 123 16.52 -6.05 9.80
CA PHE A 123 16.33 -5.25 8.59
C PHE A 123 15.20 -4.23 8.78
N LEU A 124 14.03 -4.69 9.23
CA LEU A 124 12.86 -3.82 9.40
C LEU A 124 13.07 -2.78 10.49
N SER A 125 13.79 -3.12 11.56
CA SER A 125 14.02 -2.20 12.65
C SER A 125 14.75 -0.95 12.16
N ASP A 126 15.86 -1.10 11.43
CA ASP A 126 16.58 0.05 10.89
C ASP A 126 15.87 0.69 9.70
N PHE A 127 15.18 -0.10 8.87
CA PHE A 127 14.39 0.41 7.74
C PHE A 127 13.37 1.47 8.17
N PHE A 128 12.60 1.16 9.23
CA PHE A 128 11.59 2.07 9.76
C PHE A 128 12.16 3.10 10.73
N GLU A 129 13.05 2.70 11.65
CA GLU A 129 13.41 3.52 12.79
C GLU A 129 14.59 4.47 12.55
N SER A 130 15.52 4.18 11.64
CA SER A 130 16.66 5.08 11.36
C SER A 130 16.21 6.49 10.99
N ARG A 131 15.11 6.62 10.26
CA ARG A 131 14.58 7.88 9.72
C ARG A 131 13.12 8.13 10.08
N GLY A 132 12.43 7.13 10.64
CA GLY A 132 11.03 7.27 10.99
C GLY A 132 10.80 8.19 12.17
N SER A 133 9.59 8.72 12.29
CA SER A 133 9.13 9.54 13.40
C SER A 133 7.82 9.00 13.95
N ILE A 134 7.66 9.08 15.27
CA ILE A 134 6.43 8.64 15.93
C ILE A 134 5.39 9.75 15.79
N ASP A 135 4.29 9.43 15.10
CA ASP A 135 3.07 10.24 15.11
C ASP A 135 2.31 9.93 16.39
N THR A 136 2.41 10.84 17.35
CA THR A 136 1.79 10.70 18.68
C THR A 136 0.27 10.88 18.67
N GLN A 137 -0.33 11.38 17.58
CA GLN A 137 -1.77 11.60 17.48
C GLN A 137 -2.48 10.39 16.87
N ARG A 138 -1.86 9.81 15.84
CA ARG A 138 -2.43 8.70 15.08
C ARG A 138 -1.79 7.34 15.40
N ASN A 139 -0.81 7.32 16.30
CA ASN A 139 -0.09 6.15 16.78
C ASN A 139 0.56 5.35 15.64
N PHE A 140 1.25 6.06 14.74
CA PHE A 140 2.03 5.45 13.67
C PHE A 140 3.52 5.69 13.87
N LEU A 141 4.36 4.74 13.47
CA LEU A 141 5.73 5.02 13.09
C LEU A 141 5.71 5.40 11.60
N THR A 142 6.13 6.63 11.29
CA THR A 142 6.01 7.24 9.97
C THR A 142 7.38 7.45 9.36
N LEU A 143 7.57 7.04 8.10
CA LEU A 143 8.78 7.19 7.33
C LEU A 143 8.46 7.99 6.06
N ASP A 144 9.18 9.09 5.85
CA ASP A 144 9.08 9.82 4.57
C ASP A 144 9.63 8.94 3.46
N TYR A 145 8.84 8.77 2.39
CA TYR A 145 9.20 7.92 1.27
C TYR A 145 9.86 8.74 0.16
N PHE A 146 10.92 8.18 -0.42
CA PHE A 146 11.67 8.77 -1.52
C PHE A 146 11.60 7.82 -2.70
N PHE A 147 11.28 8.35 -3.88
CA PHE A 147 11.25 7.60 -5.12
C PHE A 147 12.45 8.03 -5.97
N HIS A 148 13.40 7.13 -6.25
CA HIS A 148 14.41 7.34 -7.30
C HIS A 148 13.99 6.71 -8.63
N SER A 149 13.03 5.77 -8.65
CA SER A 149 12.39 5.28 -9.87
C SER A 149 10.97 4.73 -9.65
N PRO A 150 10.12 4.64 -10.70
CA PRO A 150 8.80 3.99 -10.60
C PRO A 150 8.88 2.52 -10.14
N LEU A 151 10.00 1.84 -10.43
CA LEU A 151 10.24 0.45 -10.02
C LEU A 151 10.42 0.31 -8.51
N GLU A 152 10.71 1.40 -7.79
CA GLU A 152 10.82 1.39 -6.34
C GLU A 152 9.48 1.17 -5.65
N PHE A 153 8.35 1.36 -6.32
CA PHE A 153 7.05 1.00 -5.74
C PHE A 153 6.95 -0.50 -5.42
N ASN A 154 7.61 -1.35 -6.22
CA ASN A 154 7.66 -2.80 -5.96
C ASN A 154 8.39 -3.13 -4.67
N LYS A 155 9.24 -2.24 -4.15
CA LYS A 155 9.87 -2.37 -2.82
C LYS A 155 8.83 -2.61 -1.74
N PHE A 156 7.64 -2.01 -1.83
CA PHE A 156 6.59 -2.25 -0.84
C PHE A 156 5.94 -3.62 -0.96
N HIS A 157 5.73 -4.11 -2.18
CA HIS A 157 5.28 -5.48 -2.41
C HIS A 157 6.32 -6.46 -1.89
N TYR A 158 7.61 -6.23 -2.16
CA TYR A 158 8.70 -6.99 -1.56
C TYR A 158 8.71 -6.89 -0.01
N LEU A 159 8.40 -5.73 0.57
CA LEU A 159 8.37 -5.56 2.03
C LEU A 159 7.14 -6.23 2.69
N ILE A 160 6.00 -6.28 2.00
CA ILE A 160 4.76 -6.89 2.52
C ILE A 160 4.83 -8.40 2.39
N ASP A 161 5.14 -8.87 1.18
CA ASP A 161 5.07 -10.29 0.83
C ASP A 161 6.20 -11.10 1.50
N PHE A 162 7.38 -10.50 1.71
CA PHE A 162 8.54 -11.24 2.24
C PHE A 162 8.68 -11.17 3.76
N PHE A 163 8.05 -10.21 4.44
CA PHE A 163 8.25 -9.99 5.87
C PHE A 163 7.01 -10.32 6.72
N ASN A 164 5.96 -10.88 6.12
CA ASN A 164 4.72 -11.22 6.81
C ASN A 164 4.11 -10.03 7.59
N ILE A 165 4.27 -8.80 7.07
CA ILE A 165 3.63 -7.63 7.66
C ILE A 165 2.19 -7.60 7.12
N PRO A 166 1.16 -7.71 7.97
CA PRO A 166 -0.22 -7.58 7.53
C PRO A 166 -0.41 -6.24 6.82
N SER A 167 -1.02 -6.24 5.64
CA SER A 167 -1.23 -5.01 4.86
C SER A 167 -2.07 -3.98 5.61
N GLU A 168 -2.93 -4.46 6.51
CA GLU A 168 -3.80 -3.68 7.38
C GLU A 168 -3.03 -2.97 8.50
N ALA A 169 -1.84 -3.48 8.86
CA ALA A 169 -0.93 -2.82 9.79
C ALA A 169 -0.21 -1.61 9.15
N LEU A 170 -0.35 -1.43 7.83
CA LEU A 170 0.33 -0.40 7.05
C LEU A 170 -0.63 0.69 6.55
N ASN A 171 -0.08 1.88 6.32
CA ASN A 171 -0.81 3.01 5.75
C ASN A 171 0.11 3.86 4.86
N PHE A 172 -0.42 4.35 3.73
CA PHE A 172 0.29 5.27 2.84
C PHE A 172 -0.40 6.64 2.85
N ASN A 173 0.31 7.68 3.29
CA ASN A 173 -0.23 9.03 3.41
C ASN A 173 0.31 9.95 2.31
N PHE A 174 -0.59 10.49 1.48
CA PHE A 174 -0.24 11.33 0.33
C PHE A 174 -0.12 12.77 0.83
N ARG A 175 1.11 13.22 1.10
CA ARG A 175 1.37 14.56 1.63
C ARG A 175 1.17 15.64 0.57
N GLU A 176 1.36 15.28 -0.69
CA GLU A 176 1.19 16.06 -1.91
C GLU A 176 -0.25 16.54 -2.08
N LEU A 177 -1.21 15.71 -1.66
CA LEU A 177 -2.62 16.06 -1.69
C LEU A 177 -3.07 16.84 -0.46
N GLN A 178 -2.20 17.24 0.48
CA GLN A 178 -2.63 18.00 1.66
C GLN A 178 -2.67 19.52 1.38
N PRO A 179 -3.53 20.30 2.07
CA PRO A 179 -3.68 21.73 1.82
C PRO A 179 -2.37 22.51 1.88
N GLU A 180 -1.51 22.19 2.86
CA GLU A 180 -0.20 22.83 3.03
C GLU A 180 0.75 22.60 1.84
N HIS A 181 0.63 21.45 1.16
CA HIS A 181 1.47 21.14 0.00
C HIS A 181 0.96 21.87 -1.24
N ALA A 182 -0.36 21.86 -1.47
CA ALA A 182 -1.00 22.58 -2.56
C ALA A 182 -0.75 24.09 -2.49
N GLN A 183 -0.74 24.66 -1.29
CA GLN A 183 -0.47 26.08 -1.06
C GLN A 183 1.02 26.45 -1.06
N GLY A 184 1.93 25.49 -1.30
CA GLY A 184 3.38 25.72 -1.29
C GLY A 184 3.97 26.02 0.10
N ILE A 185 3.19 25.90 1.17
CA ILE A 185 3.61 26.21 2.55
C ILE A 185 4.57 25.15 3.08
N ASN A 186 4.30 23.87 2.78
CA ASN A 186 5.15 22.77 3.23
C ASN A 186 5.10 21.56 2.27
N GLN A 187 6.06 21.53 1.35
CA GLN A 187 6.20 20.46 0.36
C GLN A 187 6.92 19.25 0.97
N ARG A 188 6.14 18.41 1.66
CA ARG A 188 6.63 17.16 2.27
C ARG A 188 6.32 15.97 1.37
N ASN A 189 7.22 15.00 1.35
CA ASN A 189 7.03 13.75 0.61
C ASN A 189 5.92 12.89 1.21
N ALA A 190 5.31 12.02 0.40
CA ALA A 190 4.44 10.97 0.88
C ALA A 190 5.09 10.15 2.01
N GLN A 191 4.27 9.63 2.92
CA GLN A 191 4.74 8.88 4.08
C GLN A 191 4.26 7.45 4.06
N PHE A 192 5.21 6.53 4.25
CA PHE A 192 4.91 5.17 4.64
C PHE A 192 4.71 5.11 6.16
N ARG A 193 3.69 4.38 6.61
CA ARG A 193 3.31 4.34 8.02
C ARG A 193 3.00 2.92 8.43
N ILE A 194 3.45 2.56 9.63
CA ILE A 194 3.11 1.30 10.28
C ILE A 194 2.51 1.60 11.65
N TYR A 195 1.47 0.88 12.03
CA TYR A 195 0.86 1.03 13.35
C TYR A 195 1.91 0.79 14.44
N LEU A 196 2.00 1.74 15.37
CA LEU A 196 3.10 1.77 16.34
C LEU A 196 3.00 0.62 17.34
N ASP A 197 1.79 0.21 17.74
CA ASP A 197 1.58 -0.95 18.62
C ASP A 197 1.96 -2.26 17.93
N TRP A 198 1.60 -2.43 16.65
CA TRP A 198 2.06 -3.55 15.84
C TRP A 198 3.59 -3.63 15.81
N TYR A 199 4.23 -2.51 15.47
CA TYR A 199 5.68 -2.42 15.37
C TYR A 199 6.35 -2.72 16.71
N LEU A 200 5.85 -2.16 17.82
CA LEU A 200 6.40 -2.39 19.16
C LEU A 200 6.26 -3.83 19.65
N HIS A 201 5.16 -4.51 19.31
CA HIS A 201 4.95 -5.90 19.71
C HIS A 201 5.86 -6.85 18.94
N HIS A 202 5.89 -6.75 17.60
CA HIS A 202 6.58 -7.72 16.75
C HIS A 202 8.07 -7.39 16.57
N ILE A 203 8.43 -6.10 16.48
CA ILE A 203 9.80 -5.64 16.22
C ILE A 203 10.38 -4.99 17.47
N GLY A 204 9.83 -3.87 17.92
CA GLY A 204 10.37 -3.07 19.01
C GLY A 204 11.31 -1.97 18.55
N LEU A 205 11.51 -0.97 19.41
CA LEU A 205 12.36 0.19 19.14
C LEU A 205 13.78 -0.05 19.68
N PHE A 206 14.81 0.14 18.86
CA PHE A 206 16.19 0.13 19.33
C PHE A 206 16.61 1.49 19.92
N ASN A 207 15.94 2.58 19.53
CA ASN A 207 16.26 3.91 20.01
C ASN A 207 15.56 4.16 21.36
N PRO A 208 16.31 4.22 22.48
CA PRO A 208 15.74 4.41 23.80
C PRO A 208 15.02 5.76 23.97
N TYR A 209 15.38 6.78 23.18
CA TYR A 209 14.66 8.06 23.20
C TYR A 209 13.27 7.91 22.57
N LYS A 210 13.17 7.23 21.42
CA LYS A 210 11.88 6.93 20.80
C LYS A 210 11.03 6.00 21.65
N ALA A 211 11.65 5.04 22.34
CA ALA A 211 10.96 4.18 23.30
C ALA A 211 10.22 5.02 24.35
N ARG A 212 10.86 6.04 24.93
CA ARG A 212 10.20 6.95 25.89
C ARG A 212 9.05 7.77 25.28
N ILE A 213 9.13 8.11 23.99
CA ILE A 213 8.01 8.74 23.28
C ILE A 213 6.84 7.75 23.18
N ALA A 214 7.12 6.50 22.80
CA ALA A 214 6.11 5.45 22.72
C ALA A 214 5.48 5.15 24.09
N GLU A 215 6.26 5.11 25.18
CA GLU A 215 5.76 4.97 26.55
C GLU A 215 4.80 6.11 26.91
N HIS A 216 5.12 7.35 26.51
CA HIS A 216 4.22 8.49 26.68
C HIS A 216 2.91 8.34 25.88
N VAL A 217 3.00 7.86 24.63
CA VAL A 217 1.82 7.65 23.76
C VAL A 217 0.89 6.58 24.31
N PHE A 218 1.43 5.42 24.71
CA PHE A 218 0.64 4.29 25.19
C PHE A 218 0.34 4.31 26.68
N LYS A 219 0.96 5.24 27.43
CA LYS A 219 0.86 5.34 28.89
C LYS A 219 1.21 4.02 29.58
N THR A 220 2.24 3.35 29.07
CA THR A 220 2.73 2.06 29.56
C THR A 220 4.25 1.99 29.47
N THR A 221 4.87 1.18 30.30
CA THR A 221 6.32 0.94 30.26
C THR A 221 6.63 -0.14 29.24
N LEU A 222 7.63 0.09 28.39
CA LEU A 222 8.07 -0.92 27.42
C LEU A 222 9.04 -1.91 28.08
N ILE A 223 8.93 -3.19 27.71
CA ILE A 223 9.89 -4.22 28.13
C ILE A 223 11.15 -4.11 27.27
N TYR A 224 12.32 -4.12 27.90
CA TYR A 224 13.60 -4.20 27.22
C TYR A 224 14.09 -5.65 27.18
N ASP A 225 14.35 -6.19 25.98
CA ASP A 225 14.79 -7.58 25.79
C ASP A 225 16.31 -7.72 25.65
N GLY A 226 17.07 -6.69 25.97
CA GLY A 226 18.52 -6.63 25.75
C GLY A 226 18.92 -5.89 24.47
N ILE A 227 17.99 -5.70 23.52
CA ILE A 227 18.25 -5.00 22.25
C ILE A 227 17.14 -3.99 21.92
N TYR A 228 15.88 -4.38 22.08
CA TYR A 228 14.71 -3.63 21.69
C TYR A 228 13.77 -3.35 22.87
N HIS A 229 13.11 -2.20 22.81
CA HIS A 229 11.99 -1.82 23.69
C HIS A 229 10.66 -2.20 23.05
N LYS A 230 9.84 -3.01 23.73
CA LYS A 230 8.64 -3.66 23.18
C LYS A 230 7.39 -3.57 24.06
N LEU A 231 6.24 -3.78 23.43
CA LEU A 231 5.01 -4.07 24.15
C LEU A 231 4.97 -5.54 24.57
N SER A 232 4.56 -5.79 25.81
CA SER A 232 4.41 -7.14 26.37
C SER A 232 3.12 -7.83 25.99
N TYR A 233 2.14 -7.05 25.53
CA TYR A 233 0.80 -7.49 25.18
C TYR A 233 0.56 -7.33 23.67
N PRO A 234 -0.34 -8.14 23.09
CA PRO A 234 -0.65 -8.07 21.67
C PRO A 234 -1.28 -6.72 21.30
N PRO A 235 -1.13 -6.27 20.04
CA PRO A 235 -1.75 -5.03 19.59
C PRO A 235 -3.27 -5.05 19.77
N THR A 236 -3.83 -3.93 20.22
CA THR A 236 -5.28 -3.80 20.46
C THR A 236 -5.99 -3.04 19.34
N THR A 237 -5.22 -2.40 18.45
CA THR A 237 -5.77 -1.68 17.30
C THR A 237 -6.44 -2.66 16.35
N LYS A 238 -7.73 -2.43 16.06
CA LYS A 238 -8.41 -3.11 14.95
C LYS A 238 -7.92 -2.52 13.63
N TYR A 239 -7.18 -3.31 12.89
CA TYR A 239 -6.73 -2.94 11.56
C TYR A 239 -7.87 -3.09 10.55
N HIS A 240 -8.11 -2.06 9.74
CA HIS A 240 -9.20 -2.07 8.77
C HIS A 240 -8.67 -2.18 7.34
N GLY A 241 -8.75 -3.39 6.77
CA GLY A 241 -8.70 -3.71 5.33
C GLY A 241 -7.38 -3.46 4.58
N ASN A 242 -7.32 -3.90 3.32
CA ASN A 242 -6.20 -3.82 2.36
C ASN A 242 -5.89 -2.38 1.88
N GLY A 243 -6.18 -1.37 2.69
CA GLY A 243 -6.11 0.03 2.32
C GLY A 243 -4.71 0.47 1.91
N PHE A 244 -3.65 -0.15 2.42
CA PHE A 244 -2.28 0.17 2.02
C PHE A 244 -2.03 -0.09 0.54
N THR A 245 -2.27 -1.31 0.07
CA THR A 245 -2.00 -1.75 -1.31
C THR A 245 -2.81 -0.94 -2.32
N GLU A 246 -4.07 -0.66 -2.01
CA GLU A 246 -4.93 0.17 -2.86
C GLU A 246 -4.46 1.63 -2.91
N ARG A 247 -4.06 2.19 -1.77
CA ARG A 247 -3.56 3.57 -1.67
C ARG A 247 -2.20 3.73 -2.37
N ALA A 248 -1.34 2.72 -2.25
CA ALA A 248 -0.08 2.62 -2.97
C ALA A 248 -0.31 2.68 -4.48
N HIS A 249 -1.15 1.78 -5.02
CA HIS A 249 -1.49 1.78 -6.45
C HIS A 249 -2.16 3.08 -6.90
N PHE A 250 -3.08 3.64 -6.08
CA PHE A 250 -3.72 4.92 -6.39
C PHE A 250 -2.70 6.04 -6.51
N TYR A 251 -1.77 6.14 -5.57
CA TYR A 251 -0.74 7.18 -5.59
C TYR A 251 0.15 7.06 -6.83
N LEU A 252 0.61 5.86 -7.16
CA LEU A 252 1.46 5.63 -8.34
C LEU A 252 0.76 6.07 -9.63
N LYS A 253 -0.52 5.70 -9.77
CA LYS A 253 -1.27 5.98 -11.00
C LYS A 253 -1.67 7.45 -11.14
N ASN A 254 -2.00 8.12 -10.05
CA ASN A 254 -2.72 9.39 -10.10
C ASN A 254 -1.98 10.58 -9.45
N VAL A 255 -0.93 10.35 -8.68
CA VAL A 255 -0.23 11.40 -7.92
C VAL A 255 1.26 11.47 -8.29
N TYR A 256 1.94 10.33 -8.36
CA TYR A 256 3.37 10.28 -8.59
C TYR A 256 3.76 10.90 -9.95
N GLN A 257 4.65 11.90 -9.91
CA GLN A 257 5.17 12.63 -11.08
C GLN A 257 4.07 13.25 -11.98
N GLN A 258 2.86 13.44 -11.46
CA GLN A 258 1.80 14.15 -12.17
C GLN A 258 1.91 15.65 -11.86
N ASP A 259 1.70 16.48 -12.88
CA ASP A 259 1.50 17.91 -12.69
C ASP A 259 0.06 18.14 -12.24
N LEU A 260 -0.13 18.36 -10.93
CA LEU A 260 -1.44 18.44 -10.31
C LEU A 260 -1.82 19.90 -10.04
N ASP A 261 -2.80 20.40 -10.79
CA ASP A 261 -3.46 21.66 -10.48
C ASP A 261 -4.46 21.51 -9.31
N ASP A 262 -4.89 22.64 -8.74
CA ASP A 262 -5.82 22.66 -7.59
C ASP A 262 -7.11 21.86 -7.86
N LYS A 263 -7.60 21.92 -9.11
CA LYS A 263 -8.81 21.21 -9.54
C LYS A 263 -8.61 19.70 -9.58
N SER A 264 -7.45 19.25 -10.04
CA SER A 264 -7.05 17.85 -10.07
C SER A 264 -6.83 17.33 -8.64
N ILE A 265 -6.21 18.12 -7.77
CA ILE A 265 -6.07 17.79 -6.34
C ILE A 265 -7.45 17.63 -5.68
N GLU A 266 -8.39 18.54 -5.91
CA GLU A 266 -9.75 18.44 -5.36
C GLU A 266 -10.46 17.17 -5.85
N LYS A 267 -10.37 16.87 -7.15
CA LYS A 267 -10.94 15.65 -7.73
C LYS A 267 -10.33 14.38 -7.14
N LEU A 268 -9.02 14.34 -6.91
CA LEU A 268 -8.33 13.22 -6.27
C LEU A 268 -8.75 13.07 -4.81
N ARG A 269 -8.89 14.19 -4.08
CA ARG A 269 -9.42 14.18 -2.70
C ARG A 269 -10.85 13.67 -2.64
N GLU A 270 -11.71 14.02 -3.60
CA GLU A 270 -13.06 13.47 -3.72
C GLU A 270 -13.03 11.96 -3.99
N GLN A 271 -12.18 11.49 -4.90
CA GLN A 271 -12.02 10.05 -5.19
C GLN A 271 -11.53 9.25 -3.99
N LEU A 272 -10.71 9.87 -3.14
CA LEU A 272 -10.24 9.28 -1.89
C LEU A 272 -11.24 9.44 -0.73
N GLY A 273 -12.38 10.09 -0.96
CA GLY A 273 -13.41 10.34 0.05
C GLY A 273 -13.00 11.33 1.14
N TRP A 274 -11.98 12.17 0.91
CA TRP A 274 -11.51 13.18 1.89
C TRP A 274 -12.39 14.43 1.89
N ILE A 275 -13.07 14.69 0.78
CA ILE A 275 -14.05 15.76 0.64
C ILE A 275 -15.39 15.09 0.33
N GLN A 276 -16.35 15.22 1.24
CA GLN A 276 -17.75 14.90 0.98
C GLN A 276 -18.45 16.17 0.53
N LYS A 277 -18.68 16.31 -0.78
CA LYS A 277 -19.78 17.17 -1.25
C LYS A 277 -21.08 16.43 -0.94
N SER A 278 -22.08 17.20 -0.49
CA SER A 278 -23.40 16.76 -0.02
C SER A 278 -23.94 15.51 -0.72
N GLU A 279 -24.55 14.63 0.08
CA GLU A 279 -25.14 13.34 -0.24
C GLU A 279 -25.69 13.18 -1.67
N GLU A 280 -24.83 12.73 -2.58
CA GLU A 280 -25.24 11.92 -3.72
C GLU A 280 -24.45 10.61 -3.66
N PHE A 281 -25.18 9.51 -3.65
CA PHE A 281 -24.68 8.13 -3.61
C PHE A 281 -23.56 7.90 -4.64
N LYS A 282 -22.30 7.84 -4.18
CA LYS A 282 -21.13 7.40 -4.97
C LYS A 282 -20.77 5.97 -4.59
N ARG A 283 -20.89 5.07 -5.58
CA ARG A 283 -20.63 3.61 -5.53
C ARG A 283 -19.22 3.27 -5.05
N ASP A 284 -18.98 2.07 -4.52
CA ASP A 284 -17.63 1.63 -4.15
C ASP A 284 -16.77 1.43 -5.42
N SER A 285 -16.00 2.46 -5.75
CA SER A 285 -15.19 2.49 -6.96
C SER A 285 -14.08 1.42 -7.01
N LYS A 286 -13.74 0.77 -5.88
CA LYS A 286 -12.62 -0.17 -5.80
C LYS A 286 -12.96 -1.55 -6.33
N ILE A 287 -14.08 -2.12 -5.89
CA ILE A 287 -14.56 -3.45 -6.31
C ILE A 287 -14.87 -3.44 -7.81
N ILE A 288 -15.53 -2.38 -8.29
CA ILE A 288 -15.84 -2.17 -9.71
C ILE A 288 -14.54 -2.09 -10.54
N ASN A 289 -13.51 -1.37 -10.07
CA ASN A 289 -12.25 -1.26 -10.79
C ASN A 289 -11.47 -2.59 -10.81
N PHE A 290 -11.43 -3.32 -9.69
CA PHE A 290 -10.81 -4.63 -9.63
C PHE A 290 -11.51 -5.61 -10.60
N TYR A 291 -12.83 -5.75 -10.50
CA TYR A 291 -13.63 -6.60 -11.37
C TYR A 291 -13.45 -6.24 -12.85
N ARG A 292 -13.31 -4.94 -13.15
CA ARG A 292 -13.07 -4.45 -14.52
C ARG A 292 -11.74 -4.93 -15.09
N ILE A 293 -10.69 -5.03 -14.28
CA ILE A 293 -9.35 -5.44 -14.69
C ILE A 293 -9.21 -6.97 -14.72
N SER A 294 -9.78 -7.66 -13.73
CA SER A 294 -9.59 -9.10 -13.53
C SER A 294 -10.42 -9.99 -14.46
N THR A 295 -11.45 -9.45 -15.12
CA THR A 295 -12.35 -10.22 -15.98
C THR A 295 -12.26 -9.81 -17.46
N PRO A 296 -12.44 -10.72 -18.43
CA PRO A 296 -12.49 -10.35 -19.85
C PRO A 296 -13.62 -9.37 -20.19
N ASN A 297 -13.44 -8.51 -21.21
CA ASN A 297 -14.51 -7.62 -21.72
C ASN A 297 -15.49 -8.38 -22.63
N VAL A 298 -16.23 -9.31 -22.02
CA VAL A 298 -17.26 -10.13 -22.69
C VAL A 298 -18.59 -9.90 -21.98
N CYS A 299 -19.67 -9.80 -22.75
CA CYS A 299 -21.02 -9.70 -22.17
C CYS A 299 -21.47 -11.05 -21.62
N SER A 300 -21.77 -11.13 -20.33
CA SER A 300 -22.26 -12.35 -19.69
C SER A 300 -23.63 -12.79 -20.19
N ALA A 301 -24.45 -11.89 -20.75
CA ALA A 301 -25.83 -12.20 -21.11
C ALA A 301 -26.04 -12.66 -22.57
N CYS A 302 -25.29 -12.13 -23.54
CA CYS A 302 -25.62 -12.33 -24.95
C CYS A 302 -24.44 -12.64 -25.89
N CYS A 303 -23.26 -12.98 -25.35
CA CYS A 303 -22.11 -13.21 -26.25
C CYS A 303 -22.24 -14.43 -27.16
N ASP A 304 -23.13 -15.37 -26.84
CA ASP A 304 -23.38 -16.55 -27.69
C ASP A 304 -24.41 -16.28 -28.78
N ASP A 305 -25.18 -15.20 -28.67
CA ASP A 305 -26.24 -14.88 -29.62
C ASP A 305 -25.80 -13.85 -30.67
N TYR A 306 -24.90 -12.93 -30.29
CA TYR A 306 -24.55 -11.77 -31.10
C TYR A 306 -23.06 -11.44 -30.99
N ASP A 307 -22.43 -11.09 -32.12
CA ASP A 307 -21.07 -10.55 -32.12
C ASP A 307 -21.03 -9.24 -31.33
N ILE A 308 -19.98 -9.04 -30.52
CA ILE A 308 -19.80 -7.85 -29.69
C ILE A 308 -19.67 -6.58 -30.53
N LYS A 309 -19.22 -6.68 -31.79
CA LYS A 309 -19.09 -5.55 -32.73
C LYS A 309 -20.42 -4.88 -33.07
N GLU A 310 -21.51 -5.64 -33.02
CA GLU A 310 -22.84 -5.16 -33.40
C GLU A 310 -23.58 -4.49 -32.24
N ARG A 311 -23.05 -4.60 -31.03
CA ARG A 311 -23.73 -4.24 -29.77
C ARG A 311 -22.84 -3.51 -28.77
N SER A 312 -21.64 -3.12 -29.19
CA SER A 312 -20.69 -2.33 -28.44
C SER A 312 -19.77 -1.56 -29.40
N PHE A 313 -18.90 -0.72 -28.85
CA PHE A 313 -17.90 0.06 -29.56
C PHE A 313 -16.52 -0.20 -28.97
N LEU A 314 -15.46 0.06 -29.73
CA LEU A 314 -14.09 -0.05 -29.24
C LEU A 314 -13.85 0.96 -28.10
N SER A 315 -13.28 0.48 -27.00
CA SER A 315 -13.01 1.30 -25.83
C SER A 315 -11.96 2.38 -26.17
N LEU A 316 -12.31 3.66 -25.98
CA LEU A 316 -11.38 4.79 -26.22
C LEU A 316 -10.13 4.72 -25.31
N PRO A 317 -9.02 5.39 -25.65
CA PRO A 317 -7.81 5.47 -24.82
C PRO A 317 -8.05 5.92 -23.37
N LEU A 318 -9.02 6.81 -23.14
CA LEU A 318 -9.46 7.23 -21.80
C LEU A 318 -10.09 6.10 -20.95
N TYR A 319 -10.47 5.00 -21.60
CA TYR A 319 -11.01 3.78 -21.01
C TYR A 319 -10.14 2.55 -21.34
N GLN A 320 -8.88 2.73 -21.78
CA GLN A 320 -7.88 1.65 -21.96
C GLN A 320 -7.47 1.09 -20.60
N ILE A 321 -8.37 0.28 -20.04
CA ILE A 321 -8.19 -0.47 -18.80
C ILE A 321 -7.63 -1.87 -19.13
N THR A 322 -7.58 -2.23 -20.41
CA THR A 322 -6.96 -3.43 -20.97
C THR A 322 -5.84 -3.01 -21.91
N GLN A 323 -4.65 -3.61 -21.79
CA GLN A 323 -3.47 -3.31 -22.63
C GLN A 323 -3.67 -3.61 -24.14
N LYS A 324 -4.82 -4.16 -24.54
CA LYS A 324 -5.16 -4.47 -25.94
C LYS A 324 -6.02 -3.37 -26.54
N SER A 325 -5.51 -2.74 -27.60
CA SER A 325 -6.14 -1.68 -28.40
C SER A 325 -7.52 -2.04 -28.96
N ASP A 326 -7.83 -3.34 -29.05
CA ASP A 326 -8.99 -3.84 -29.79
C ASP A 326 -10.13 -4.30 -28.85
N SER A 327 -10.16 -3.81 -27.62
CA SER A 327 -11.11 -4.27 -26.60
C SER A 327 -12.43 -3.49 -26.69
N TYR A 328 -13.55 -4.20 -26.77
CA TYR A 328 -14.90 -3.61 -26.81
C TYR A 328 -15.36 -3.14 -25.42
N TYR A 329 -16.14 -2.07 -25.38
CA TYR A 329 -16.67 -1.47 -24.16
C TYR A 329 -17.72 -2.37 -23.50
N THR A 330 -17.65 -2.51 -22.18
CA THR A 330 -18.64 -3.22 -21.36
C THR A 330 -18.92 -2.45 -20.08
N GLU A 331 -20.16 -2.54 -19.62
CA GLU A 331 -20.65 -1.92 -18.38
C GLU A 331 -20.68 -2.99 -17.28
N ILE A 332 -20.35 -2.59 -16.05
CA ILE A 332 -20.43 -3.47 -14.89
C ILE A 332 -21.82 -3.32 -14.29
N HIS A 333 -22.50 -4.45 -14.13
CA HIS A 333 -23.86 -4.58 -13.66
C HIS A 333 -23.89 -5.41 -12.39
N HIS A 334 -24.63 -4.94 -11.38
CA HIS A 334 -25.01 -5.76 -10.23
C HIS A 334 -26.20 -6.62 -10.63
N VAL A 335 -26.04 -7.95 -10.61
CA VAL A 335 -27.09 -8.90 -11.01
C VAL A 335 -28.30 -8.75 -10.09
N ILE A 336 -28.07 -8.66 -8.78
CA ILE A 336 -29.06 -8.29 -7.78
C ILE A 336 -28.89 -6.80 -7.49
N SER A 337 -29.94 -6.02 -7.77
CA SER A 337 -29.83 -4.55 -7.69
C SER A 337 -29.58 -4.06 -6.27
N LEU A 338 -28.71 -3.05 -6.15
CA LEU A 338 -28.40 -2.39 -4.89
C LEU A 338 -29.59 -1.59 -4.36
N GLY A 339 -30.11 -2.00 -3.19
CA GLY A 339 -30.87 -1.18 -2.26
C GLY A 339 -30.04 -0.02 -1.67
N LYS A 340 -30.49 0.57 -0.56
CA LYS A 340 -29.59 1.39 0.29
C LYS A 340 -28.56 0.52 1.04
N ASP A 341 -28.59 -0.79 0.84
CA ASP A 341 -27.80 -1.78 1.58
C ASP A 341 -26.46 -2.05 0.89
N LYS A 342 -25.39 -1.68 1.58
CA LYS A 342 -23.99 -1.83 1.13
C LYS A 342 -23.54 -3.29 1.03
N GLU A 343 -24.27 -4.23 1.62
CA GLU A 343 -23.91 -5.65 1.70
C GLU A 343 -23.95 -6.37 0.34
N LEU A 344 -24.57 -5.78 -0.69
CA LEU A 344 -24.68 -6.39 -2.03
C LEU A 344 -23.60 -5.91 -3.02
N ASP A 345 -22.69 -5.02 -2.60
CA ASP A 345 -21.60 -4.51 -3.43
C ASP A 345 -20.36 -5.42 -3.29
N VAL A 346 -20.48 -6.67 -3.76
CA VAL A 346 -19.45 -7.71 -3.72
C VAL A 346 -19.14 -8.24 -5.13
N LEU A 347 -17.97 -8.84 -5.33
CA LEU A 347 -17.50 -9.28 -6.66
C LEU A 347 -18.43 -10.33 -7.29
N GLU A 348 -18.97 -11.21 -6.45
CA GLU A 348 -19.85 -12.32 -6.80
C GLU A 348 -21.22 -11.83 -7.28
N ASN A 349 -21.58 -10.57 -7.04
CA ASN A 349 -22.80 -9.94 -7.56
C ASN A 349 -22.57 -9.15 -8.86
N LEU A 350 -21.33 -9.09 -9.37
CA LEU A 350 -21.01 -8.30 -10.57
C LEU A 350 -21.02 -9.15 -11.85
N ALA A 351 -21.42 -8.53 -12.95
CA ALA A 351 -21.33 -9.08 -14.30
C ALA A 351 -20.95 -7.98 -15.31
N LYS A 352 -20.20 -8.33 -16.35
CA LYS A 352 -19.95 -7.42 -17.48
C LYS A 352 -21.02 -7.59 -18.54
N LEU A 353 -21.60 -6.49 -19.00
CA LEU A 353 -22.63 -6.48 -20.03
C LEU A 353 -22.27 -5.51 -21.16
N CYS A 354 -22.70 -5.81 -22.38
CA CYS A 354 -22.68 -4.77 -23.42
C CYS A 354 -23.74 -3.70 -23.11
N PRO A 355 -23.60 -2.47 -23.64
CA PRO A 355 -24.55 -1.38 -23.38
C PRO A 355 -26.01 -1.77 -23.65
N THR A 356 -26.26 -2.56 -24.71
CA THR A 356 -27.60 -3.04 -25.06
C THR A 356 -28.21 -3.93 -23.96
N CYS A 357 -27.47 -4.93 -23.48
CA CYS A 357 -27.97 -5.82 -22.42
C CYS A 357 -28.08 -5.11 -21.08
N HIS A 358 -27.13 -4.24 -20.74
CA HIS A 358 -27.21 -3.46 -19.51
C HIS A 358 -28.45 -2.56 -19.50
N ARG A 359 -28.76 -1.92 -20.64
CA ARG A 359 -29.99 -1.12 -20.79
C ARG A 359 -31.24 -1.97 -20.68
N ALA A 360 -31.26 -3.16 -21.29
CA ALA A 360 -32.41 -4.08 -21.26
C ALA A 360 -32.69 -4.69 -19.87
N LEU A 361 -31.71 -4.69 -18.95
CA LEU A 361 -31.90 -5.18 -17.58
C LEU A 361 -32.38 -4.08 -16.61
N LYS A 362 -32.66 -2.86 -17.09
CA LYS A 362 -33.35 -1.86 -16.26
C LYS A 362 -34.80 -2.25 -16.05
N LYS A 363 -35.37 -1.94 -14.88
CA LYS A 363 -36.76 -2.30 -14.55
C LYS A 363 -37.73 -1.84 -15.65
N ARG A 364 -38.52 -2.78 -16.19
CA ARG A 364 -39.53 -2.54 -17.24
C ARG A 364 -39.01 -1.90 -18.53
N SER A 365 -37.71 -2.01 -18.80
CA SER A 365 -37.09 -1.46 -20.02
C SER A 365 -37.28 -2.35 -21.25
N SER A 366 -37.66 -3.61 -21.06
CA SER A 366 -37.98 -4.57 -22.11
C SER A 366 -39.06 -5.56 -21.63
N LYS A 367 -39.48 -6.47 -22.51
CA LYS A 367 -40.42 -7.55 -22.14
C LYS A 367 -39.84 -8.41 -21.03
N GLU A 368 -40.69 -8.77 -20.06
CA GLU A 368 -40.31 -9.59 -18.89
C GLU A 368 -39.58 -10.87 -19.28
N GLU A 369 -40.13 -11.63 -20.22
CA GLU A 369 -39.52 -12.88 -20.73
C GLU A 369 -38.10 -12.66 -21.24
N PHE A 370 -37.85 -11.52 -21.88
CA PHE A 370 -36.52 -11.17 -22.38
C PHE A 370 -35.55 -10.86 -21.23
N GLN A 371 -36.00 -10.13 -20.20
CA GLN A 371 -35.17 -9.82 -19.03
C GLN A 371 -34.82 -11.09 -18.25
N LYS A 372 -35.80 -11.95 -18.01
CA LYS A 372 -35.62 -13.26 -17.36
C LYS A 372 -34.65 -14.15 -18.14
N ARG A 373 -34.76 -14.18 -19.47
CA ARG A 373 -33.79 -14.89 -20.33
C ARG A 373 -32.37 -14.33 -20.23
N LEU A 374 -32.19 -13.01 -20.12
CA LEU A 374 -30.86 -12.42 -19.92
C LEU A 374 -30.28 -12.78 -18.55
N ILE A 375 -31.10 -12.74 -17.48
CA ILE A 375 -30.71 -13.15 -16.13
C ILE A 375 -30.30 -14.63 -16.12
N GLU A 376 -31.11 -15.51 -16.70
CA GLU A 376 -30.81 -16.93 -16.85
C GLU A 376 -29.42 -17.17 -17.46
N LYS A 377 -29.11 -16.45 -18.54
CA LYS A 377 -27.82 -16.59 -19.23
C LYS A 377 -26.65 -16.11 -18.38
N ILE A 378 -26.83 -15.02 -17.64
CA ILE A 378 -25.81 -14.52 -16.69
C ILE A 378 -25.51 -15.60 -15.64
N LEU A 379 -26.55 -16.17 -15.01
CA LEU A 379 -26.39 -17.19 -13.97
C LEU A 379 -25.78 -18.50 -14.50
N LYS A 380 -26.19 -18.96 -15.68
CA LYS A 380 -25.62 -20.17 -16.30
C LYS A 380 -24.14 -20.02 -16.64
N ARG A 381 -23.70 -18.79 -16.93
CA ARG A 381 -22.33 -18.51 -17.33
C ARG A 381 -21.41 -18.21 -16.16
N ASN A 382 -21.89 -17.45 -15.20
CA ASN A 382 -21.09 -17.03 -14.06
C ASN A 382 -21.56 -17.76 -12.80
N LYS A 383 -20.79 -18.79 -12.42
CA LYS A 383 -21.06 -19.62 -11.25
C LYS A 383 -21.12 -18.78 -9.96
N ASP A 384 -20.28 -17.76 -9.85
CA ASP A 384 -20.23 -16.89 -8.66
C ASP A 384 -21.53 -16.08 -8.52
N ASN A 385 -22.11 -15.61 -9.64
CA ASN A 385 -23.41 -14.94 -9.61
C ASN A 385 -24.55 -15.88 -9.19
N LEU A 386 -24.49 -17.14 -9.61
CA LEU A 386 -25.46 -18.16 -9.20
C LEU A 386 -25.35 -18.46 -7.69
N GLU A 387 -24.15 -18.74 -7.21
CA GLU A 387 -23.90 -19.04 -5.80
C GLU A 387 -24.29 -17.86 -4.90
N PHE A 388 -23.96 -16.63 -5.30
CA PHE A 388 -24.38 -15.43 -4.58
C PHE A 388 -25.91 -15.27 -4.55
N ALA A 389 -26.60 -15.55 -5.66
CA ALA A 389 -28.06 -15.49 -5.71
C ALA A 389 -28.72 -16.57 -4.83
N GLN A 390 -28.18 -17.78 -4.83
CA GLN A 390 -28.63 -18.89 -3.97
C GLN A 390 -28.51 -18.52 -2.49
N LEU A 391 -27.36 -17.97 -2.09
CA LEU A 391 -27.12 -17.49 -0.73
C LEU A 391 -28.06 -16.34 -0.35
N ARG A 392 -28.23 -15.36 -1.25
CA ARG A 392 -29.03 -14.16 -0.97
C ARG A 392 -30.52 -14.44 -0.87
N PHE A 393 -31.03 -15.38 -1.65
CA PHE A 393 -32.46 -15.70 -1.69
C PHE A 393 -32.80 -16.99 -0.93
N GLU A 394 -31.82 -17.65 -0.32
CA GLU A 394 -31.99 -18.87 0.48
C GLU A 394 -32.73 -19.98 -0.30
N THR A 395 -32.40 -20.15 -1.58
CA THR A 395 -33.04 -21.14 -2.45
C THR A 395 -32.12 -21.61 -3.56
N ASP A 396 -32.17 -22.90 -3.88
CA ASP A 396 -31.48 -23.51 -5.00
C ASP A 396 -32.36 -23.68 -6.24
N ASP A 397 -33.66 -23.34 -6.15
CA ASP A 397 -34.57 -23.45 -7.28
C ASP A 397 -34.27 -22.37 -8.34
N PHE A 398 -33.77 -22.82 -9.49
CA PHE A 398 -33.23 -21.94 -10.52
C PHE A 398 -34.28 -21.00 -11.13
N LEU A 399 -35.53 -21.45 -11.29
CA LEU A 399 -36.61 -20.61 -11.81
C LEU A 399 -37.00 -19.53 -10.79
N THR A 400 -37.13 -19.91 -9.51
CA THR A 400 -37.39 -18.97 -8.42
C THR A 400 -36.28 -17.92 -8.30
N LEU A 401 -35.01 -18.28 -8.50
CA LEU A 401 -33.90 -17.31 -8.51
C LEU A 401 -34.05 -16.27 -9.63
N ILE A 402 -34.39 -16.70 -10.85
CA ILE A 402 -34.59 -15.80 -11.98
C ILE A 402 -35.73 -14.80 -11.68
N ASP A 403 -36.84 -15.29 -11.14
CA ASP A 403 -38.00 -14.47 -10.81
C ASP A 403 -37.64 -13.43 -9.73
N ARG A 404 -36.97 -13.84 -8.66
CA ARG A 404 -36.55 -12.94 -7.57
C ARG A 404 -35.53 -11.89 -8.02
N ILE A 405 -34.59 -12.25 -8.90
CA ILE A 405 -33.65 -11.28 -9.49
C ILE A 405 -34.41 -10.28 -10.36
N TYR A 406 -35.34 -10.76 -11.20
CA TYR A 406 -36.17 -9.90 -12.05
C TYR A 406 -36.99 -8.90 -11.22
N GLU A 407 -37.61 -9.34 -10.13
CA GLU A 407 -38.34 -8.48 -9.20
C GLU A 407 -37.45 -7.41 -8.55
N SER A 408 -36.17 -7.77 -8.31
CA SER A 408 -35.17 -6.88 -7.72
C SER A 408 -34.65 -5.80 -8.67
N LEU A 409 -34.84 -5.93 -9.99
CA LEU A 409 -34.34 -4.96 -10.98
C LEU A 409 -34.82 -3.54 -10.66
N LYS A 410 -33.94 -2.56 -10.93
CA LYS A 410 -34.19 -1.13 -10.71
C LYS A 410 -34.25 -0.31 -11.99
#